data_AF-A0A4Q6FZ26-F1
#
_entry.id   AF-A0A4Q6FZ26-F1
#
_cell.length_a   1.000
_cell.length_b   1.000
_cell.length_c   1.000
_cell.angle_alpha   90.00
_cell.angle_beta   90.00
_cell.angle_gamma   90.00
#
_symmetry.space_group_name_H-M   'P 1'
#
loop_
_entity.id
_entity.type
_entity.pdbx_description
1 polymer ?
#
loop_
_entity_poly.entity_id
_entity_poly.type
_entity_poly.pdbx_seq_one_letter_code
_entity_poly.pdbx_strand_id
1 'polypeptide(L)'
;MNEQVARNVVLVRAIESADVNHAVLSDDDRKYASRSAKELAAWQAADSKSAVTQHHFLQQRSEQILKRLGERSPAFGAFARRRLGLGGVWLALPFLAFVSGAAIDRIANPHRVDLLSAPFLLIIGWNLLVYLFMLVWALVPGKRNGWAGPKLLARLSVGKAAIPRKLPVPMAEGLAVFMGEWATLSEPLTRARLRRTIHLAAACFALGAIVSLYARGLLTQYLIGWESTFLDGRQVHTLLSWLFMPAMSVFHFLQGFSLAEIELLRFGRAVNAASGERWVHLYGATLLLLVVLPRLVLAGFAA
;
A
#
# COMPACT_ATOMS: atom_id res chain seq x y z
N MET A 1 -3.22 -7.30 22.60
CA MET A 1 -3.95 -6.01 22.60
C MET A 1 -4.00 -5.47 21.17
N ASN A 2 -5.16 -5.05 20.66
CA ASN A 2 -5.25 -4.50 19.29
C ASN A 2 -4.76 -3.03 19.25
N GLU A 3 -4.50 -2.49 18.05
CA GLU A 3 -3.99 -1.13 17.86
C GLU A 3 -4.93 -0.05 18.44
N GLN A 4 -6.23 -0.23 18.27
CA GLN A 4 -7.24 0.74 18.74
C GLN A 4 -7.25 0.85 20.27
N VAL A 5 -7.15 -0.28 20.98
CA VAL A 5 -7.04 -0.32 22.44
C VAL A 5 -5.72 0.29 22.88
N ALA A 6 -4.60 -0.08 22.25
CA ALA A 6 -3.29 0.50 22.56
C ALA A 6 -3.31 2.03 22.42
N ARG A 7 -3.91 2.53 21.33
CA ARG A 7 -4.10 3.96 21.09
C ARG A 7 -4.90 4.64 22.20
N ASN A 8 -6.01 4.04 22.63
CA ASN A 8 -6.85 4.58 23.70
C ASN A 8 -6.10 4.63 25.04
N VAL A 9 -5.32 3.61 25.35
CA VAL A 9 -4.48 3.56 26.56
C VAL A 9 -3.42 4.65 26.55
N VAL A 10 -2.69 4.82 25.43
CA VAL A 10 -1.66 5.87 25.30
C VAL A 10 -2.29 7.27 25.38
N LEU A 11 -3.46 7.46 24.77
CA LEU A 11 -4.21 8.73 24.83
C LEU A 11 -4.58 9.08 26.27
N VAL A 12 -5.14 8.13 27.02
CA VAL A 12 -5.50 8.34 28.43
C VAL A 12 -4.27 8.63 29.27
N ARG A 13 -3.19 7.86 29.11
CA ARG A 13 -1.92 8.10 29.82
C ARG A 13 -1.39 9.51 29.58
N ALA A 14 -1.39 9.99 28.33
CA ALA A 14 -0.90 11.31 27.99
C ALA A 14 -1.74 12.43 28.63
N ILE A 15 -3.06 12.27 28.66
CA ILE A 15 -3.97 13.22 29.33
C ILE A 15 -3.74 13.20 30.84
N GLU A 16 -3.67 12.03 31.46
CA GLU A 16 -3.46 11.91 32.91
C GLU A 16 -2.10 12.47 33.35
N SER A 17 -1.09 12.37 32.49
CA SER A 17 0.25 12.91 32.75
C SER A 17 0.31 14.43 32.59
N ALA A 18 -0.47 14.99 31.67
CA ALA A 18 -0.57 16.44 31.47
C ALA A 18 -1.50 17.11 32.51
N ASP A 19 -2.51 16.40 33.00
CA ASP A 19 -3.46 16.87 34.01
C ASP A 19 -2.89 16.75 35.43
N VAL A 20 -1.75 17.40 35.69
CA VAL A 20 -1.04 17.36 36.99
C VAL A 20 -1.89 17.89 38.13
N ASN A 21 -2.68 18.94 37.86
CA ASN A 21 -3.55 19.58 38.86
C ASN A 21 -4.94 18.92 38.98
N HIS A 22 -5.16 17.78 38.30
CA HIS A 22 -6.43 17.04 38.29
C HIS A 22 -7.64 17.93 37.91
N ALA A 23 -7.41 18.89 37.01
CA ALA A 23 -8.38 19.90 36.62
C ALA A 23 -9.40 19.37 35.58
N VAL A 24 -9.00 18.35 34.81
CA VAL A 24 -9.83 17.76 33.75
C VAL A 24 -10.45 16.42 34.21
N LEU A 25 -9.66 15.62 34.92
CA LEU A 25 -10.07 14.32 35.46
C LEU A 25 -9.83 14.30 36.98
N SER A 26 -10.91 14.48 37.74
CA SER A 26 -10.86 14.50 39.22
C SER A 26 -10.46 13.16 39.81
N ASP A 27 -10.04 13.15 41.08
CA ASP A 27 -9.67 11.92 41.80
C ASP A 27 -10.82 10.92 41.87
N ASP A 28 -12.05 11.40 42.04
CA ASP A 28 -13.23 10.55 42.05
C ASP A 28 -13.51 9.95 40.68
N ASP A 29 -13.25 10.69 39.59
CA ASP A 29 -13.30 10.14 38.23
C ASP A 29 -12.28 9.01 38.04
N ARG A 30 -11.04 9.22 38.49
CA ARG A 30 -9.94 8.23 38.39
C ARG A 30 -10.23 6.97 39.21
N LYS A 31 -10.71 7.14 40.44
CA LYS A 31 -11.11 6.03 41.34
C LYS A 31 -12.31 5.28 40.78
N TYR A 32 -13.33 5.98 40.30
CA TYR A 32 -14.50 5.38 39.67
C TYR A 32 -14.10 4.56 38.44
N ALA A 33 -13.37 5.17 37.49
CA ALA A 33 -12.92 4.47 36.29
C ALA A 33 -12.09 3.23 36.60
N SER A 34 -11.24 3.28 37.64
CA SER A 34 -10.42 2.13 38.05
C SER A 34 -11.24 1.02 38.71
N ARG A 35 -12.23 1.35 39.55
CA ARG A 35 -13.14 0.35 40.13
C ARG A 35 -14.00 -0.31 39.07
N SER A 36 -14.69 0.49 38.25
CA SER A 36 -15.52 0.00 37.16
C SER A 36 -14.71 -0.82 36.15
N ALA A 37 -13.46 -0.43 35.86
CA ALA A 37 -12.60 -1.23 34.98
C ALA A 37 -12.22 -2.59 35.56
N LYS A 38 -12.01 -2.70 36.88
CA LYS A 38 -11.74 -4.00 37.53
C LYS A 38 -12.95 -4.93 37.42
N GLU A 39 -14.14 -4.39 37.72
CA GLU A 39 -15.39 -5.13 37.59
C GLU A 39 -15.60 -5.58 36.14
N LEU A 40 -15.62 -4.63 35.19
CA LEU A 40 -15.83 -4.94 33.76
C LEU A 40 -14.78 -5.90 33.20
N ALA A 41 -13.51 -5.79 33.62
CA ALA A 41 -12.48 -6.73 33.22
C ALA A 41 -12.72 -8.15 33.77
N ALA A 42 -13.22 -8.27 35.01
CA ALA A 42 -13.60 -9.56 35.60
C ALA A 42 -14.80 -10.17 34.86
N TRP A 43 -15.81 -9.37 34.54
CA TRP A 43 -16.96 -9.80 33.73
C TRP A 43 -16.54 -10.26 32.33
N GLN A 44 -15.70 -9.49 31.64
CA GLN A 44 -15.20 -9.84 30.30
C GLN A 44 -14.36 -11.13 30.31
N ALA A 45 -13.53 -11.31 31.34
CA ALA A 45 -12.74 -12.52 31.51
C ALA A 45 -13.61 -13.75 31.81
N ALA A 46 -14.62 -13.61 32.66
CA ALA A 46 -15.58 -14.67 32.97
C ALA A 46 -16.38 -15.12 31.73
N ASP A 47 -16.91 -14.16 30.96
CA ASP A 47 -17.66 -14.43 29.72
C ASP A 47 -16.81 -15.16 28.67
N SER A 48 -15.54 -14.73 28.53
CA SER A 48 -14.58 -15.37 27.63
C SER A 48 -13.91 -16.63 28.21
N LYS A 49 -14.29 -17.07 29.42
CA LYS A 49 -13.68 -18.19 30.15
C LYS A 49 -12.15 -18.10 30.25
N SER A 50 -11.63 -16.89 30.43
CA SER A 50 -10.21 -16.59 30.50
C SER A 50 -9.84 -15.96 31.85
N ALA A 51 -8.55 -15.96 32.18
CA ALA A 51 -8.06 -15.27 33.39
C ALA A 51 -8.08 -13.75 33.19
N VAL A 52 -8.33 -12.99 34.26
CA VAL A 52 -8.25 -11.53 34.22
C VAL A 52 -6.81 -11.11 33.92
N THR A 53 -6.63 -10.35 32.85
CA THR A 53 -5.32 -9.82 32.44
C THR A 53 -5.24 -8.31 32.63
N GLN A 54 -4.02 -7.78 32.74
CA GLN A 54 -3.79 -6.33 32.75
C GLN A 54 -4.34 -5.65 31.49
N HIS A 55 -4.37 -6.35 30.35
CA HIS A 55 -4.94 -5.81 29.11
C HIS A 55 -6.45 -5.55 29.22
N HIS A 56 -7.22 -6.46 29.84
CA HIS A 56 -8.64 -6.25 30.08
C HIS A 56 -8.86 -5.01 30.96
N PHE A 57 -8.09 -4.89 32.05
CA PHE A 57 -8.18 -3.73 32.92
C PHE A 57 -7.85 -2.40 32.20
N LEU A 58 -6.73 -2.34 31.48
CA LEU A 58 -6.31 -1.12 30.77
C LEU A 58 -7.29 -0.73 29.67
N GLN A 59 -7.82 -1.71 28.92
CA GLN A 59 -8.85 -1.48 27.92
C GLN A 59 -10.08 -0.83 28.55
N GLN A 60 -10.69 -1.48 29.55
CA GLN A 60 -11.91 -1.01 30.19
C GLN A 60 -11.71 0.36 30.84
N ARG A 61 -10.58 0.56 31.53
CA ARG A 61 -10.25 1.85 32.15
C ARG A 61 -10.14 2.96 31.12
N SER A 62 -9.45 2.70 30.01
CA SER A 62 -9.29 3.69 28.95
C SER A 62 -10.64 4.06 28.33
N GLU A 63 -11.52 3.09 28.11
CA GLU A 63 -12.86 3.32 27.55
C GLU A 63 -13.73 4.17 28.49
N GLN A 64 -13.73 3.89 29.80
CA GLN A 64 -14.49 4.67 30.78
C GLN A 64 -14.02 6.13 30.87
N ILE A 65 -12.69 6.34 30.90
CA ILE A 65 -12.12 7.70 30.95
C ILE A 65 -12.45 8.47 29.66
N LEU A 66 -12.22 7.86 28.50
CA LEU A 66 -12.50 8.51 27.21
C LEU A 66 -13.99 8.83 27.04
N LYS A 67 -14.89 7.96 27.52
CA LYS A 67 -16.33 8.22 27.52
C LYS A 67 -16.67 9.44 28.36
N ARG A 68 -16.25 9.48 29.63
CA ARG A 68 -16.52 10.59 30.56
C ARG A 68 -15.93 11.91 30.06
N LEU A 69 -14.70 11.89 29.52
CA LEU A 69 -14.07 13.08 28.93
C LEU A 69 -14.79 13.55 27.65
N GLY A 70 -15.27 12.61 26.83
CA GLY A 70 -16.04 12.92 25.62
C GLY A 70 -17.43 13.48 25.90
N GLU A 71 -18.06 13.09 27.01
CA GLU A 71 -19.33 13.65 27.50
C GLU A 71 -19.15 15.09 28.00
N ARG A 72 -18.05 15.38 28.71
CA ARG A 72 -17.74 16.74 29.20
C ARG A 72 -17.24 17.69 28.12
N SER A 73 -16.49 17.17 27.13
CA SER A 73 -15.93 17.96 26.04
C SER A 73 -16.25 17.31 24.69
N PRO A 74 -17.29 17.79 23.98
CA PRO A 74 -17.64 17.27 22.66
C PRO A 74 -16.50 17.37 21.64
N ALA A 75 -15.68 18.43 21.73
CA ALA A 75 -14.50 18.62 20.89
C ALA A 75 -13.45 17.52 21.12
N PHE A 76 -13.25 17.11 22.38
CA PHE A 76 -12.40 15.97 22.72
C PHE A 76 -13.01 14.66 22.23
N GLY A 77 -14.31 14.44 22.45
CA GLY A 77 -15.00 13.23 21.99
C GLY A 77 -14.89 13.03 20.48
N ALA A 78 -14.98 14.12 19.70
CA ALA A 78 -14.76 14.10 18.26
C ALA A 78 -13.31 13.71 17.88
N PHE A 79 -12.31 14.23 18.61
CA PHE A 79 -10.92 13.83 18.42
C PHE A 79 -10.69 12.36 18.77
N ALA A 80 -11.18 11.89 19.92
CA ALA A 80 -10.99 10.51 20.37
C ALA A 80 -11.61 9.47 19.40
N ARG A 81 -12.72 9.80 18.74
CA ARG A 81 -13.35 8.93 17.72
C ARG A 81 -12.72 9.04 16.33
N ARG A 82 -11.93 10.09 16.06
CA ARG A 82 -11.26 10.29 14.77
C ARG A 82 -10.35 9.10 14.46
N ARG A 83 -10.36 8.64 13.21
CA ARG A 83 -9.31 7.75 12.70
C ARG A 83 -8.01 8.55 12.55
N LEU A 84 -6.98 8.14 13.28
CA LEU A 84 -5.65 8.72 13.14
C LEU A 84 -5.03 8.30 11.81
N GLY A 85 -4.11 9.14 11.33
CA GLY A 85 -3.35 8.85 10.12
C GLY A 85 -4.10 9.15 8.84
N LEU A 86 -3.48 8.80 7.73
CA LEU A 86 -4.05 8.95 6.39
C LEU A 86 -4.56 7.61 5.89
N GLY A 87 -5.49 7.00 6.64
CA GLY A 87 -6.00 5.65 6.36
C GLY A 87 -6.50 5.45 4.92
N GLY A 88 -7.12 6.48 4.34
CA GLY A 88 -7.58 6.46 2.95
C GLY A 88 -6.46 6.29 1.92
N VAL A 89 -5.23 6.76 2.20
CA VAL A 89 -4.08 6.65 1.28
C VAL A 89 -3.72 5.19 1.02
N TRP A 90 -3.89 4.31 2.00
CA TRP A 90 -3.55 2.89 1.87
C TRP A 90 -4.39 2.17 0.80
N LEU A 91 -5.61 2.65 0.54
CA LEU A 91 -6.51 2.12 -0.50
C LEU A 91 -6.52 3.01 -1.75
N ALA A 92 -6.51 4.33 -1.57
CA ALA A 92 -6.55 5.29 -2.66
C ALA A 92 -5.31 5.19 -3.56
N LEU A 93 -4.11 4.98 -2.99
CA LEU A 93 -2.89 4.94 -3.79
C LEU A 93 -2.88 3.74 -4.76
N PRO A 94 -3.16 2.49 -4.35
CA PRO A 94 -3.28 1.38 -5.30
C PRO A 94 -4.41 1.56 -6.33
N PHE A 95 -5.55 2.11 -5.92
CA PHE A 95 -6.65 2.40 -6.83
C PHE A 95 -6.25 3.43 -7.90
N LEU A 96 -5.66 4.56 -7.49
CA LEU A 96 -5.17 5.59 -8.41
C LEU A 96 -4.08 5.04 -9.33
N ALA A 97 -3.21 4.18 -8.81
CA ALA A 97 -2.19 3.51 -9.62
C ALA A 97 -2.81 2.59 -10.67
N PHE A 98 -3.85 1.82 -10.33
CA PHE A 98 -4.61 1.02 -11.30
C PHE A 98 -5.22 1.88 -12.40
N VAL A 99 -5.92 2.96 -12.04
CA VAL A 99 -6.52 3.88 -13.02
C VAL A 99 -5.46 4.52 -13.92
N SER A 100 -4.33 4.92 -13.35
CA SER A 100 -3.20 5.50 -14.10
C SER A 100 -2.58 4.48 -15.05
N GLY A 101 -2.40 3.24 -14.61
CA GLY A 101 -1.92 2.14 -15.45
C GLY A 101 -2.91 1.82 -16.58
N ALA A 102 -4.21 1.87 -16.32
CA ALA A 102 -5.23 1.69 -17.35
C ALA A 102 -5.22 2.82 -18.39
N ALA A 103 -4.85 4.03 -17.97
CA ALA A 103 -4.78 5.20 -18.85
C ALA A 103 -3.50 5.28 -19.70
N ILE A 104 -2.42 4.55 -19.35
CA ILE A 104 -1.10 4.71 -19.98
C ILE A 104 -1.13 4.45 -21.49
N ASP A 105 -1.93 3.49 -21.92
CA ASP A 105 -2.01 3.02 -23.29
C ASP A 105 -2.81 3.99 -24.19
N ARG A 106 -3.55 4.95 -23.61
CA ARG A 106 -4.24 6.00 -24.39
C ARG A 106 -3.30 7.08 -24.92
N ILE A 107 -2.03 7.07 -24.52
CA ILE A 107 -1.05 8.11 -24.86
C ILE A 107 -0.27 7.75 -26.14
N ALA A 108 -0.31 6.48 -26.60
CA ALA A 108 0.35 6.03 -27.83
C ALA A 108 -0.63 5.96 -29.02
N ASN A 109 -0.12 6.20 -30.23
CA ASN A 109 -0.91 6.43 -31.46
C ASN A 109 -2.03 5.40 -31.72
N PRO A 110 -3.22 5.81 -32.20
CA PRO A 110 -4.41 4.97 -32.14
C PRO A 110 -4.44 3.73 -33.06
N HIS A 111 -3.58 3.62 -34.09
CA HIS A 111 -3.74 2.61 -35.16
C HIS A 111 -2.47 1.79 -35.47
N ARG A 112 -1.33 2.09 -34.82
CA ARG A 112 -0.08 1.33 -35.00
C ARG A 112 0.57 1.13 -33.64
N VAL A 113 0.66 -0.12 -33.22
CA VAL A 113 1.28 -0.48 -31.95
C VAL A 113 2.62 -1.14 -32.24
N ASP A 114 3.68 -0.59 -31.65
CA ASP A 114 5.01 -1.14 -31.77
C ASP A 114 5.08 -2.49 -31.04
N LEU A 115 5.61 -3.49 -31.72
CA LEU A 115 5.91 -4.80 -31.17
C LEU A 115 6.79 -4.69 -29.91
N LEU A 116 7.72 -3.72 -29.91
CA LEU A 116 8.51 -3.30 -28.76
C LEU A 116 7.82 -2.12 -28.05
N SER A 117 6.65 -2.38 -27.45
CA SER A 117 5.91 -1.34 -26.72
C SER A 117 6.75 -0.74 -25.60
N ALA A 118 7.25 0.47 -25.83
CA ALA A 118 8.09 1.20 -24.89
C ALA A 118 7.45 1.35 -23.49
N PRO A 119 6.14 1.63 -23.34
CA PRO A 119 5.49 1.64 -22.04
C PRO A 119 5.64 0.33 -21.26
N PHE A 120 5.42 -0.83 -21.90
CA PHE A 120 5.51 -2.12 -21.21
C PHE A 120 6.95 -2.52 -20.91
N LEU A 121 7.87 -2.26 -21.83
CA LEU A 121 9.31 -2.47 -21.60
C LEU A 121 9.82 -1.63 -20.43
N LEU A 122 9.38 -0.36 -20.32
CA LEU A 122 9.74 0.50 -19.19
C LEU A 122 9.20 -0.06 -17.86
N ILE A 123 7.94 -0.53 -17.84
CA ILE A 123 7.35 -1.13 -16.63
C ILE A 123 8.16 -2.36 -16.19
N ILE A 124 8.47 -3.26 -17.12
CA ILE A 124 9.22 -4.49 -16.83
C ILE A 124 10.64 -4.13 -16.37
N GLY A 125 11.37 -3.34 -17.16
CA GLY A 125 12.75 -2.94 -16.87
C GLY A 125 12.89 -2.22 -15.53
N TRP A 126 11.98 -1.29 -15.21
CA TRP A 126 11.96 -0.61 -13.93
C TRP A 126 11.71 -1.57 -12.76
N ASN A 127 10.80 -2.54 -12.91
CA ASN A 127 10.55 -3.52 -11.86
C ASN A 127 11.76 -4.43 -11.61
N LEU A 128 12.39 -4.92 -12.68
CA LEU A 128 13.61 -5.73 -12.58
C LEU A 128 14.74 -4.95 -11.90
N LEU A 129 14.93 -3.67 -12.24
CA LEU A 129 15.90 -2.79 -11.59
C LEU A 129 15.61 -2.63 -10.10
N VAL A 130 14.34 -2.42 -9.73
CA VAL A 130 13.94 -2.32 -8.33
C VAL A 130 14.21 -3.62 -7.58
N TYR A 131 13.94 -4.79 -8.17
CA TYR A 131 14.24 -6.07 -7.51
C TYR A 131 15.73 -6.28 -7.35
N LEU A 132 16.53 -5.94 -8.36
CA LEU A 132 17.98 -5.97 -8.26
C LEU A 132 18.49 -5.06 -7.13
N PHE A 133 17.99 -3.83 -7.05
CA PHE A 133 18.33 -2.91 -5.98
C PHE A 133 17.94 -3.47 -4.60
N MET A 134 16.74 -4.05 -4.47
CA MET A 134 16.29 -4.68 -3.23
C MET A 134 17.17 -5.88 -2.84
N LEU A 135 17.59 -6.70 -3.81
CA LEU A 135 18.47 -7.85 -3.58
C LEU A 135 19.86 -7.39 -3.12
N VAL A 136 20.47 -6.44 -3.83
CA VAL A 136 21.77 -5.87 -3.47
C VAL A 136 21.71 -5.24 -2.08
N TRP A 137 20.67 -4.46 -1.79
CA TRP A 137 20.53 -3.79 -0.49
C TRP A 137 20.20 -4.76 0.66
N ALA A 138 19.62 -5.93 0.37
CA ALA A 138 19.41 -6.96 1.38
C ALA A 138 20.73 -7.55 1.91
N LEU A 139 21.78 -7.54 1.07
CA LEU A 139 23.12 -8.06 1.38
C LEU A 139 24.03 -7.04 2.09
N VAL A 140 23.69 -5.76 2.08
CA VAL A 140 24.50 -4.71 2.72
C VAL A 140 24.21 -4.66 4.23
N PRO A 141 25.22 -4.87 5.11
CA PRO A 141 25.07 -4.74 6.54
C PRO A 141 24.97 -3.26 6.95
N GLY A 142 23.85 -2.85 7.55
CA GLY A 142 23.65 -1.48 8.01
C GLY A 142 22.29 -1.29 8.68
N LYS A 143 22.10 -0.15 9.35
CA LYS A 143 20.78 0.23 9.88
C LYS A 143 19.83 0.34 8.70
N ARG A 144 18.88 -0.60 8.60
CA ARG A 144 17.84 -0.65 7.57
C ARG A 144 16.79 0.46 7.79
N ASN A 145 17.27 1.70 7.85
CA ASN A 145 16.42 2.88 7.86
C ASN A 145 15.85 2.99 6.44
N GLY A 146 14.62 2.51 6.26
CA GLY A 146 13.96 2.60 4.96
C GLY A 146 13.83 4.06 4.50
N TRP A 147 13.66 4.26 3.20
CA TRP A 147 13.62 5.58 2.53
C TRP A 147 12.65 6.62 3.12
N ALA A 148 11.57 6.19 3.78
CA ALA A 148 10.61 7.10 4.39
C ALA A 148 11.18 7.77 5.67
N GLY A 149 11.29 9.09 5.64
CA GLY A 149 11.74 9.90 6.78
C GLY A 149 10.71 9.99 7.92
N PRO A 150 11.14 10.37 9.14
CA PRO A 150 10.31 10.36 10.34
C PRO A 150 9.10 11.30 10.25
N LYS A 151 9.24 12.46 9.59
CA LYS A 151 8.11 13.41 9.38
C LYS A 151 7.00 12.81 8.53
N LEU A 152 7.36 12.07 7.48
CA LEU A 152 6.38 11.40 6.62
C LEU A 152 5.66 10.28 7.38
N LEU A 153 6.42 9.46 8.12
CA LEU A 153 5.85 8.38 8.93
C LEU A 153 4.91 8.90 10.02
N ALA A 154 5.30 9.98 10.71
CA ALA A 154 4.43 10.66 11.66
C ALA A 154 3.14 11.18 10.97
N ARG A 155 3.25 11.80 9.80
CA ARG A 155 2.06 12.27 9.06
C ARG A 155 1.17 11.12 8.61
N LEU A 156 1.72 9.97 8.24
CA LEU A 156 0.95 8.78 7.86
C LEU A 156 0.27 8.12 9.07
N SER A 157 0.89 8.18 10.25
CA SER A 157 0.39 7.56 11.49
C SER A 157 -0.65 8.40 12.23
N VAL A 158 -0.41 9.71 12.42
CA VAL A 158 -1.31 10.62 13.14
C VAL A 158 -2.11 11.55 12.24
N GLY A 159 -1.69 11.75 10.98
CA GLY A 159 -2.35 12.66 10.06
C GLY A 159 -1.92 14.10 10.29
N LYS A 160 -2.85 15.06 10.11
CA LYS A 160 -2.63 16.44 10.55
C LYS A 160 -2.63 16.49 12.08
N ALA A 161 -1.54 17.01 12.66
CA ALA A 161 -1.38 17.27 14.08
C ALA A 161 -2.22 18.50 14.51
N ALA A 162 -3.53 18.40 14.34
CA ALA A 162 -4.49 19.45 14.64
C ALA A 162 -5.16 19.14 15.98
N ILE A 163 -4.92 20.02 16.95
CA ILE A 163 -5.57 19.98 18.27
C ILE A 163 -6.91 20.73 18.15
N PRO A 164 -8.04 20.16 18.62
CA PRO A 164 -9.31 20.86 18.64
C PRO A 164 -9.22 22.18 19.42
N ARG A 165 -9.89 23.22 18.90
CA ARG A 165 -10.03 24.50 19.61
C ARG A 165 -10.97 24.31 20.82
N LYS A 166 -10.83 25.18 21.82
CA LYS A 166 -11.66 25.21 23.05
C LYS A 166 -11.52 23.97 23.95
N LEU A 167 -10.33 23.38 24.01
CA LEU A 167 -10.01 22.37 25.01
C LEU A 167 -9.35 23.02 26.24
N PRO A 168 -9.57 22.50 27.45
CA PRO A 168 -8.76 22.85 28.62
C PRO A 168 -7.27 22.64 28.33
N VAL A 169 -6.42 23.53 28.86
CA VAL A 169 -4.97 23.51 28.60
C VAL A 169 -4.33 22.13 28.85
N PRO A 170 -4.57 21.45 29.99
CA PRO A 170 -3.96 20.14 30.24
C PRO A 170 -4.38 19.07 29.22
N MET A 171 -5.62 19.16 28.73
CA MET A 171 -6.11 18.24 27.70
C MET A 171 -5.46 18.53 26.34
N ALA A 172 -5.31 19.81 25.97
CA ALA A 172 -4.63 20.19 24.72
C ALA A 172 -3.16 19.74 24.72
N GLU A 173 -2.44 19.94 25.83
CA GLU A 173 -1.06 19.45 26.02
C GLU A 173 -0.99 17.92 25.95
N GLY A 174 -1.89 17.22 26.65
CA GLY A 174 -1.99 15.76 26.59
C GLY A 174 -2.22 15.25 25.16
N LEU A 175 -3.03 15.93 24.35
CA LEU A 175 -3.21 15.59 22.93
C LEU A 175 -1.95 15.80 22.10
N ALA A 176 -1.18 16.85 22.37
CA ALA A 176 0.09 17.12 21.68
C ALA A 176 1.12 16.03 21.98
N VAL A 177 1.29 15.69 23.26
CA VAL A 177 2.18 14.61 23.73
C VAL A 177 1.75 13.28 23.14
N PHE A 178 0.45 12.95 23.21
CA PHE A 178 -0.12 11.74 22.62
C PHE A 178 0.24 11.59 21.14
N MET A 179 0.11 12.64 20.33
CA MET A 179 0.42 12.57 18.91
C MET A 179 1.89 12.27 18.64
N GLY A 180 2.81 12.85 19.43
CA GLY A 180 4.25 12.55 19.32
C GLY A 180 4.59 11.12 19.74
N GLU A 181 4.06 10.69 20.89
CA GLU A 181 4.27 9.33 21.40
C GLU A 181 3.68 8.27 20.46
N TRP A 182 2.44 8.47 20.01
CA TRP A 182 1.77 7.54 19.10
C TRP A 182 2.50 7.44 17.77
N ALA A 183 3.01 8.55 17.23
CA ALA A 183 3.79 8.52 15.99
C ALA A 183 5.04 7.66 16.11
N THR A 184 5.69 7.67 17.28
CA THR A 184 6.88 6.86 17.58
C THR A 184 6.50 5.39 17.78
N LEU A 185 5.48 5.12 18.63
CA LEU A 185 5.03 3.76 18.95
C LEU A 185 4.47 3.01 17.72
N SER A 186 3.77 3.73 16.83
CA SER A 186 3.18 3.16 15.62
C SER A 186 4.11 3.18 14.40
N GLU A 187 5.36 3.64 14.54
CA GLU A 187 6.30 3.74 13.42
C GLU A 187 6.51 2.39 12.70
N PRO A 188 6.79 1.26 13.39
CA PRO A 188 7.04 0.00 12.71
C PRO A 188 5.84 -0.46 11.88
N LEU A 189 4.63 -0.29 12.42
CA LEU A 189 3.38 -0.67 11.76
C LEU A 189 3.07 0.25 10.57
N THR A 190 3.29 1.55 10.73
CA THR A 190 3.13 2.53 9.65
C THR A 190 4.13 2.29 8.51
N ARG A 191 5.36 1.90 8.85
CA ARG A 191 6.39 1.55 7.86
C ARG A 191 6.03 0.27 7.11
N ALA A 192 5.53 -0.75 7.80
CA ALA A 192 5.01 -1.99 7.20
C ALA A 192 3.87 -1.68 6.21
N ARG A 193 2.86 -0.91 6.64
CA ARG A 193 1.75 -0.44 5.80
C ARG A 193 2.25 0.31 4.57
N LEU A 194 3.18 1.24 4.73
CA LEU A 194 3.73 1.99 3.60
C LEU A 194 4.43 1.10 2.58
N ARG A 195 5.29 0.17 3.04
CA ARG A 195 5.96 -0.79 2.15
C ARG A 195 4.93 -1.63 1.39
N ARG A 196 3.96 -2.21 2.11
CA ARG A 196 2.87 -2.99 1.53
C ARG A 196 2.10 -2.18 0.48
N THR A 197 1.68 -0.95 0.80
CA THR A 197 0.92 -0.10 -0.12
C THR A 197 1.71 0.26 -1.37
N ILE A 198 3.03 0.51 -1.28
CA ILE A 198 3.86 0.78 -2.47
C ILE A 198 3.91 -0.44 -3.39
N HIS A 199 4.09 -1.64 -2.83
CA HIS A 199 4.07 -2.88 -3.63
C HIS A 199 2.70 -3.13 -4.27
N LEU A 200 1.61 -2.94 -3.51
CA LEU A 200 0.25 -3.03 -4.04
C LEU A 200 -0.01 -2.00 -5.14
N ALA A 201 0.47 -0.76 -4.98
CA ALA A 201 0.33 0.26 -6.01
C ALA A 201 1.05 -0.11 -7.30
N ALA A 202 2.27 -0.66 -7.22
CA ALA A 202 2.99 -1.15 -8.39
C ALA A 202 2.28 -2.35 -9.05
N ALA A 203 1.75 -3.30 -8.27
CA ALA A 203 0.96 -4.42 -8.79
C ALA A 203 -0.32 -3.94 -9.48
N CYS A 204 -1.07 -3.05 -8.83
CA CYS A 204 -2.29 -2.45 -9.36
C CYS A 204 -2.02 -1.63 -10.62
N PHE A 205 -0.93 -0.88 -10.69
CA PHE A 205 -0.52 -0.17 -11.90
C PHE A 205 -0.32 -1.12 -13.09
N ALA A 206 0.46 -2.20 -12.88
CA ALA A 206 0.68 -3.20 -13.92
C ALA A 206 -0.61 -3.93 -14.30
N LEU A 207 -1.48 -4.25 -13.33
CA LEU A 207 -2.81 -4.81 -13.60
C LEU A 207 -3.68 -3.85 -14.44
N GLY A 208 -3.65 -2.55 -14.15
CA GLY A 208 -4.34 -1.55 -14.94
C GLY A 208 -3.84 -1.54 -16.39
N ALA A 209 -2.52 -1.59 -16.58
CA ALA A 209 -1.91 -1.67 -17.91
C ALA A 209 -2.31 -2.95 -18.65
N ILE A 210 -2.33 -4.11 -17.98
CA ILE A 210 -2.83 -5.37 -18.54
C ILE A 210 -4.30 -5.26 -18.94
N VAL A 211 -5.16 -4.72 -18.08
CA VAL A 211 -6.59 -4.53 -18.38
C VAL A 211 -6.77 -3.64 -19.60
N SER A 212 -5.99 -2.56 -19.72
CA SER A 212 -6.02 -1.67 -20.89
C SER A 212 -5.62 -2.40 -22.18
N LEU A 213 -4.53 -3.16 -22.11
CA LEU A 213 -4.00 -3.98 -23.21
C LEU A 213 -5.07 -4.96 -23.74
N TYR A 214 -5.73 -5.71 -22.84
CA TYR A 214 -6.80 -6.64 -23.21
C TYR A 214 -8.06 -5.91 -23.70
N ALA A 215 -8.51 -4.86 -23.01
CA ALA A 215 -9.71 -4.12 -23.40
C ALA A 215 -9.59 -3.57 -24.83
N ARG A 216 -8.43 -3.07 -25.22
CA ARG A 216 -8.19 -2.64 -26.59
C ARG A 216 -8.11 -3.81 -27.58
N GLY A 217 -7.54 -4.94 -27.19
CA GLY A 217 -7.49 -6.14 -28.06
C GLY A 217 -8.85 -6.73 -28.37
N LEU A 218 -9.81 -6.57 -27.45
CA LEU A 218 -11.20 -6.97 -27.69
C LEU A 218 -11.97 -5.98 -28.56
N LEU A 219 -11.65 -4.68 -28.50
CA LEU A 219 -12.43 -3.62 -29.15
C LEU A 219 -11.85 -3.15 -30.50
N THR A 220 -10.56 -3.39 -30.73
CA THR A 220 -9.85 -2.93 -31.94
C THR A 220 -8.85 -3.98 -32.42
N GLN A 221 -8.74 -4.13 -33.75
CA GLN A 221 -7.70 -4.98 -34.32
C GLN A 221 -6.32 -4.32 -34.10
N TYR A 222 -5.45 -5.01 -33.36
CA TYR A 222 -4.07 -4.58 -33.19
C TYR A 222 -3.29 -4.81 -34.48
N LEU A 223 -2.97 -3.72 -35.19
CA LEU A 223 -1.93 -3.74 -36.21
C LEU A 223 -0.58 -3.63 -35.51
N ILE A 224 0.00 -4.78 -35.23
CA ILE A 224 1.30 -4.89 -34.57
C ILE A 224 2.38 -4.95 -35.63
N GLY A 225 3.39 -4.13 -35.46
CA GLY A 225 4.59 -4.22 -36.24
C GLY A 225 5.76 -3.56 -35.55
N TRP A 226 6.94 -3.67 -36.14
CA TRP A 226 8.12 -2.98 -35.66
C TRP A 226 8.82 -2.26 -36.80
N GLU A 227 9.46 -1.15 -36.46
CA GLU A 227 10.37 -0.41 -37.32
C GLU A 227 11.57 -0.01 -36.48
N SER A 228 12.77 -0.21 -36.99
CA SER A 228 13.98 0.30 -36.34
C SER A 228 15.00 0.70 -37.38
N THR A 229 15.62 1.86 -37.16
CA THR A 229 16.81 2.31 -37.90
C THR A 229 18.07 1.60 -37.40
N PHE A 230 18.07 1.11 -36.16
CA PHE A 230 19.24 0.56 -35.48
C PHE A 230 19.23 -0.96 -35.35
N LEU A 231 18.04 -1.55 -35.23
CA LEU A 231 17.89 -2.99 -34.99
C LEU A 231 17.47 -3.73 -36.25
N ASP A 232 18.04 -4.92 -36.44
CA ASP A 232 17.60 -5.88 -37.45
C ASP A 232 16.57 -6.88 -36.89
N GLY A 233 15.98 -7.69 -37.78
CA GLY A 233 14.94 -8.66 -37.40
C GLY A 233 15.43 -9.74 -36.43
N ARG A 234 16.71 -10.12 -36.53
CA ARG A 234 17.32 -11.12 -35.63
C ARG A 234 17.49 -10.56 -34.23
N GLN A 235 17.93 -9.31 -34.12
CA GLN A 235 18.06 -8.61 -32.84
C GLN A 235 16.70 -8.42 -32.18
N VAL A 236 15.67 -8.00 -32.92
CA VAL A 236 14.30 -7.87 -32.39
C VAL A 236 13.75 -9.22 -31.93
N HIS A 237 13.88 -10.27 -32.75
CA HIS A 237 13.50 -11.63 -32.37
C HIS A 237 14.20 -12.09 -31.09
N THR A 238 15.51 -11.84 -30.98
CA THR A 238 16.30 -12.20 -29.80
C THR A 238 15.76 -11.46 -28.57
N LEU A 239 15.60 -10.13 -28.63
CA LEU A 239 15.07 -9.35 -27.52
C LEU A 239 13.70 -9.86 -27.04
N LEU A 240 12.77 -10.11 -27.96
CA LEU A 240 11.44 -10.62 -27.63
C LEU A 240 11.49 -12.05 -27.07
N SER A 241 12.38 -12.90 -27.58
CA SER A 241 12.57 -14.26 -27.06
C SER A 241 13.02 -14.22 -25.61
N TRP A 242 13.98 -13.36 -25.26
CA TRP A 242 14.44 -13.17 -23.88
C TRP A 242 13.36 -12.56 -22.98
N LEU A 243 12.64 -11.56 -23.49
CA LEU A 243 11.56 -10.88 -22.76
C LEU A 243 10.43 -11.85 -22.38
N PHE A 244 10.02 -12.70 -23.31
CA PHE A 244 8.89 -13.60 -23.13
C PHE A 244 9.27 -14.98 -22.60
N MET A 245 10.56 -15.34 -22.57
CA MET A 245 11.05 -16.62 -22.05
C MET A 245 10.44 -16.98 -20.68
N PRO A 246 10.39 -16.07 -19.67
CA PRO A 246 9.81 -16.41 -18.38
C PRO A 246 8.33 -16.78 -18.49
N ALA A 247 7.55 -16.01 -19.25
CA ALA A 247 6.13 -16.29 -19.43
C ALA A 247 5.90 -17.62 -20.15
N MET A 248 6.64 -17.90 -21.23
CA MET A 248 6.52 -19.16 -21.97
C MET A 248 6.95 -20.38 -21.15
N SER A 249 7.92 -20.23 -20.25
CA SER A 249 8.37 -21.31 -19.37
C SER A 249 7.34 -21.72 -18.31
N VAL A 250 6.42 -20.82 -17.94
CA VAL A 250 5.35 -21.08 -16.97
C VAL A 250 4.04 -21.44 -17.68
N PHE A 251 3.72 -20.70 -18.74
CA PHE A 251 2.50 -20.84 -19.52
C PHE A 251 2.82 -21.51 -20.87
N HIS A 252 2.99 -22.82 -20.86
CA HIS A 252 3.42 -23.62 -22.03
C HIS A 252 2.51 -23.52 -23.26
N PHE A 253 1.27 -23.07 -23.11
CA PHE A 253 0.36 -22.82 -24.23
C PHE A 253 0.69 -21.53 -25.00
N LEU A 254 1.52 -20.65 -24.42
CA LEU A 254 1.99 -19.44 -25.10
C LEU A 254 3.16 -19.79 -26.01
N GLN A 255 3.03 -19.38 -27.26
CA GLN A 255 4.08 -19.52 -28.27
C GLN A 255 4.68 -18.15 -28.55
N GLY A 256 6.00 -18.10 -28.69
CA GLY A 256 6.71 -16.91 -29.14
C GLY A 256 6.49 -16.64 -30.64
N PHE A 257 7.23 -15.66 -31.15
CA PHE A 257 7.31 -15.41 -32.58
C PHE A 257 8.59 -16.03 -33.13
N SER A 258 8.49 -16.73 -34.26
CA SER A 258 9.64 -17.17 -35.04
C SER A 258 10.31 -15.98 -35.74
N LEU A 259 11.57 -16.14 -36.13
CA LEU A 259 12.29 -15.09 -36.87
C LEU A 259 11.57 -14.69 -38.17
N ALA A 260 11.00 -15.67 -38.89
CA ALA A 260 10.24 -15.41 -40.11
C ALA A 260 8.98 -14.58 -39.84
N GLU A 261 8.25 -14.88 -38.76
CA GLU A 261 7.09 -14.08 -38.33
C GLU A 261 7.52 -12.66 -37.95
N ILE A 262 8.62 -12.49 -37.21
CA ILE A 262 9.15 -11.16 -36.86
C ILE A 262 9.50 -10.35 -38.12
N GLU A 263 10.10 -10.96 -39.13
CA GLU A 263 10.42 -10.29 -40.40
C GLU A 263 9.17 -9.91 -41.22
N LEU A 264 8.07 -10.66 -41.08
CA LEU A 264 6.79 -10.34 -41.69
C LEU A 264 6.06 -9.20 -40.95
N LEU A 265 6.29 -9.07 -39.64
CA LEU A 265 5.75 -8.01 -38.79
C LEU A 265 6.49 -6.67 -38.94
N ARG A 266 7.52 -6.57 -39.78
CA ARG A 266 8.12 -5.27 -40.10
C ARG A 266 7.09 -4.43 -40.86
N PHE A 267 6.79 -3.22 -40.38
CA PHE A 267 5.80 -2.37 -41.04
C PHE A 267 6.20 -2.14 -42.52
N GLY A 268 5.20 -2.21 -43.41
CA GLY A 268 5.41 -2.22 -44.87
C GLY A 268 5.25 -3.60 -45.53
N ARG A 269 5.06 -4.67 -44.75
CA ARG A 269 4.64 -6.01 -45.22
C ARG A 269 3.21 -6.34 -44.77
N ALA A 270 2.63 -7.42 -45.30
CA ALA A 270 1.24 -7.81 -45.03
C ALA A 270 0.99 -8.03 -43.53
N VAL A 271 0.00 -7.33 -42.97
CA VAL A 271 -0.33 -7.40 -41.55
C VAL A 271 -1.26 -8.59 -41.28
N ASN A 272 -0.92 -9.45 -40.32
CA ASN A 272 -1.75 -10.57 -39.91
C ASN A 272 -2.38 -10.31 -38.53
N ALA A 273 -3.72 -10.23 -38.49
CA ALA A 273 -4.47 -9.99 -37.26
C ALA A 273 -4.24 -11.04 -36.17
N ALA A 274 -3.93 -12.30 -36.52
CA ALA A 274 -3.64 -13.37 -35.57
C ALA A 274 -2.36 -13.13 -34.72
N SER A 275 -1.47 -12.26 -35.21
CA SER A 275 -0.26 -11.87 -34.46
C SER A 275 -0.58 -10.88 -33.32
N GLY A 276 -1.71 -10.16 -33.44
CA GLY A 276 -2.21 -9.21 -32.46
C GLY A 276 -2.55 -9.84 -31.11
N GLU A 277 -3.38 -10.88 -31.16
CA GLU A 277 -3.83 -11.63 -29.99
C GLU A 277 -2.65 -12.28 -29.25
N ARG A 278 -1.77 -12.98 -29.97
CA ARG A 278 -0.60 -13.64 -29.39
C ARG A 278 0.29 -12.65 -28.61
N TRP A 279 0.52 -11.48 -29.17
CA TRP A 279 1.29 -10.42 -28.53
C TRP A 279 0.65 -9.91 -27.22
N VAL A 280 -0.68 -9.71 -27.22
CA VAL A 280 -1.43 -9.33 -26.01
C VAL A 280 -1.24 -10.36 -24.91
N HIS A 281 -1.36 -11.66 -25.23
CA HIS A 281 -1.17 -12.71 -24.24
C HIS A 281 0.27 -12.81 -23.73
N LEU A 282 1.27 -12.68 -24.61
CA LEU A 282 2.69 -12.70 -24.22
C LEU A 282 3.05 -11.55 -23.28
N TYR A 283 2.66 -10.31 -23.60
CA TYR A 283 2.89 -9.16 -22.73
C TYR A 283 2.08 -9.24 -21.44
N GLY A 284 0.80 -9.62 -21.52
CA GLY A 284 -0.07 -9.79 -20.35
C GLY A 284 0.50 -10.81 -19.36
N ALA A 285 0.91 -11.98 -19.85
CA ALA A 285 1.52 -13.02 -19.04
C ALA A 285 2.88 -12.61 -18.46
N THR A 286 3.70 -11.90 -19.24
CA THR A 286 5.01 -11.41 -18.78
C THR A 286 4.87 -10.36 -17.68
N LEU A 287 3.96 -9.40 -17.84
CA LEU A 287 3.66 -8.41 -16.80
C LEU A 287 3.06 -9.06 -15.55
N LEU A 288 2.18 -10.05 -15.71
CA LEU A 288 1.62 -10.82 -14.60
C LEU A 288 2.74 -11.51 -13.81
N LEU A 289 3.63 -12.24 -14.50
CA LEU A 289 4.66 -13.06 -13.89
C LEU A 289 5.82 -12.25 -13.30
N LEU A 290 6.31 -11.24 -14.02
CA LEU A 290 7.49 -10.48 -13.61
C LEU A 290 7.14 -9.26 -12.74
N VAL A 291 5.91 -8.76 -12.80
CA VAL A 291 5.52 -7.55 -12.06
C VAL A 291 4.44 -7.81 -11.04
N VAL A 292 3.27 -8.27 -11.46
CA VAL A 292 2.11 -8.37 -10.56
C VAL A 292 2.36 -9.39 -9.45
N LEU A 293 2.69 -10.63 -9.80
CA LEU A 293 2.86 -11.71 -8.81
C LEU A 293 3.98 -11.41 -7.81
N PRO A 294 5.21 -11.02 -8.22
CA PRO A 294 6.28 -10.73 -7.27
C PRO A 294 5.94 -9.54 -6.36
N ARG A 295 5.26 -8.50 -6.90
CA ARG A 295 4.81 -7.37 -6.08
C ARG A 295 3.75 -7.78 -5.06
N LEU A 296 2.81 -8.66 -5.41
CA LEU A 296 1.83 -9.18 -4.46
C LEU A 296 2.48 -10.03 -3.36
N VAL A 297 3.46 -10.86 -3.71
CA VAL A 297 4.24 -11.64 -2.74
C VAL A 297 4.99 -10.71 -1.79
N LEU A 298 5.70 -9.70 -2.31
CA LEU A 298 6.40 -8.70 -1.50
C LEU A 298 5.45 -7.86 -0.63
N ALA A 299 4.23 -7.58 -1.11
CA ALA A 299 3.20 -6.91 -0.32
C ALA A 299 2.70 -7.80 0.84
N GLY A 300 2.63 -9.11 0.64
CA GLY A 300 2.30 -10.09 1.68
C GLY A 300 3.36 -10.18 2.77
N PHE A 301 4.65 -10.19 2.41
CA PHE A 301 5.75 -10.18 3.37
C PHE A 301 5.95 -8.84 4.10
N ALA A 302 5.39 -7.76 3.58
CA ALA A 302 5.41 -6.45 4.22
C ALA A 302 4.28 -6.24 5.24
N ALA A 303 3.39 -7.22 5.41
CA ALA A 303 2.23 -7.17 6.30
C ALA A 303 2.56 -7.57 7.75
#